data_AF-O87310-F1
#
_entry.id   AF-O87310-F1
#
_cell.length_a   1.000
_cell.length_b   1.000
_cell.length_c   1.000
_cell.angle_alpha   90.00
_cell.angle_beta   90.00
_cell.angle_gamma   90.00
#
_symmetry.space_group_name_H-M   'P 1'
#
loop_
_entity.id
_entity.type
_entity.pdbx_description
1 polymer ?
#
loop_
_entity_poly.entity_id
_entity_poly.type
_entity_poly.pdbx_seq_one_letter_code
_entity_poly.pdbx_strand_id
1 'polypeptide(L)'
;MSDKFTIKFKGILDHAATKKAIEQDISKMEKYLKPRNSSLGSTKDIVKNNLSDKKKELSRQSKFESLRERVEKYRLTQTKKLVKQGMGFEKARKEAFRRSLMSDKDKRRLEYKELAKESKAKSKMLA
;
A
#
# COMPACT_ATOMS: atom_id res chain seq x y z
N MET A 1 -35.49 -1.70 35.87
CA MET A 1 -36.33 -2.03 34.69
C MET A 1 -36.13 -3.51 34.41
N SER A 2 -37.19 -4.29 34.22
CA SER A 2 -37.04 -5.73 33.99
C SER A 2 -36.68 -6.00 32.53
N ASP A 3 -35.39 -6.20 32.24
CA ASP A 3 -34.84 -6.56 30.91
C ASP A 3 -35.17 -8.01 30.52
N LYS A 4 -36.44 -8.43 30.65
CA LYS A 4 -36.90 -9.74 30.19
C LYS A 4 -37.62 -9.60 28.86
N PHE A 5 -36.99 -10.12 27.81
CA PHE A 5 -37.63 -10.29 26.51
C PHE A 5 -38.46 -11.57 26.51
N THR A 6 -39.76 -11.44 26.25
CA THR A 6 -40.70 -12.57 26.23
C THR A 6 -41.29 -12.71 24.83
N ILE A 7 -41.18 -13.90 24.22
CA ILE A 7 -41.83 -14.24 22.95
C ILE A 7 -42.91 -15.27 23.22
N LYS A 8 -44.12 -15.04 22.69
CA LYS A 8 -45.22 -16.01 22.71
C LYS A 8 -45.19 -16.82 21.41
N PHE A 9 -45.02 -18.13 21.50
CA PHE A 9 -45.08 -19.04 20.36
C PHE A 9 -46.45 -19.72 20.29
N LYS A 10 -46.98 -19.92 19.08
CA LYS A 10 -48.21 -20.69 18.83
C LYS A 10 -47.82 -22.04 18.24
N GLY A 11 -48.07 -23.14 18.96
CA GLY A 11 -47.73 -24.51 18.56
C GLY A 11 -46.78 -25.23 19.53
N ILE A 12 -46.24 -26.37 19.11
CA ILE A 12 -45.23 -27.14 19.88
C ILE A 12 -43.85 -26.56 19.61
N LEU A 13 -43.15 -26.12 20.65
CA LEU A 13 -41.80 -25.59 20.56
C LEU A 13 -40.78 -26.65 20.99
N ASP A 14 -39.82 -26.97 20.14
CA ASP A 14 -38.63 -27.72 20.56
C ASP A 14 -37.72 -26.77 21.35
N HIS A 15 -37.87 -26.82 22.68
CA HIS A 15 -37.12 -25.98 23.60
C HIS A 15 -35.61 -26.21 23.52
N ALA A 16 -35.15 -27.44 23.26
CA ALA A 16 -33.72 -27.77 23.24
C ALA A 16 -33.05 -27.22 21.98
N ALA A 17 -33.65 -27.46 20.81
CA ALA A 17 -33.16 -26.92 19.55
C ALA A 17 -33.19 -25.38 19.54
N THR A 18 -34.28 -24.79 20.02
CA THR A 18 -34.46 -23.33 20.07
C THR A 18 -33.45 -22.67 21.01
N LYS A 19 -33.21 -23.24 22.21
CA LYS A 19 -32.19 -22.74 23.14
C LYS A 19 -30.81 -22.77 22.51
N LYS A 20 -30.45 -23.87 21.85
CA LYS A 20 -29.14 -24.02 21.19
C LYS A 20 -28.95 -23.01 20.05
N ALA A 21 -29.98 -22.76 19.25
CA ALA A 21 -29.92 -21.77 18.18
C ALA A 21 -29.72 -20.35 18.74
N ILE A 22 -30.45 -19.99 19.80
CA ILE A 22 -30.31 -18.69 20.47
C ILE A 22 -28.90 -18.52 21.05
N GLU A 23 -28.35 -19.53 21.73
CA GLU A 23 -26.98 -19.49 22.28
C GLU A 23 -25.92 -19.32 21.18
N GLN A 24 -26.09 -19.96 20.02
CA GLN A 24 -25.21 -19.79 18.87
C GLN A 24 -25.26 -18.36 18.30
N ASP A 25 -26.46 -17.80 18.21
CA ASP A 25 -26.64 -16.44 17.69
C ASP A 25 -26.12 -15.38 18.67
N ILE A 26 -26.31 -15.57 19.98
CA ILE A 26 -25.68 -14.75 21.02
C ILE A 26 -24.14 -14.80 20.87
N SER A 27 -23.57 -15.99 20.69
CA SER A 27 -22.11 -16.15 20.53
C SER A 27 -21.57 -15.44 19.29
N LYS A 28 -22.32 -15.45 18.17
CA LYS A 28 -21.96 -14.70 16.96
C LYS A 28 -22.03 -13.20 17.22
N MET A 29 -23.10 -12.73 17.85
CA MET A 29 -23.29 -11.30 18.18
C MET A 29 -22.21 -10.79 19.11
N GLU A 30 -21.81 -11.56 20.13
CA GLU A 30 -20.70 -11.21 21.01
C GLU A 30 -19.38 -11.02 20.26
N LYS A 31 -19.11 -11.85 19.25
CA LYS A 31 -17.89 -11.73 18.43
C LYS A 31 -17.86 -10.42 17.63
N TYR A 32 -19.00 -9.93 17.17
CA TYR A 32 -19.11 -8.66 16.45
C TYR A 32 -19.09 -7.45 17.39
N LEU A 33 -19.64 -7.59 18.60
CA LEU A 33 -19.70 -6.53 19.60
C LEU A 33 -18.40 -6.38 20.40
N LYS A 34 -17.63 -7.46 20.59
CA LYS A 34 -16.33 -7.39 21.28
C LYS A 34 -15.32 -6.65 20.39
N PRO A 35 -14.76 -5.51 20.83
CA PRO A 35 -13.71 -4.84 20.11
C PRO A 35 -12.50 -5.78 19.98
N ARG A 36 -11.86 -5.76 18.80
CA ARG A 36 -10.72 -6.62 18.44
C ARG A 36 -9.55 -6.54 19.44
N ASN A 37 -9.47 -5.45 20.21
CA ASN A 37 -8.51 -5.22 21.31
C ASN A 37 -9.29 -4.95 22.62
N SER A 38 -9.76 -6.01 23.27
CA SER A 38 -10.52 -5.94 24.54
C SER A 38 -9.65 -5.62 25.78
N SER A 39 -8.34 -5.48 25.64
CA SER A 39 -7.43 -5.15 26.76
C SER A 39 -7.35 -3.65 27.09
N LEU A 40 -7.99 -2.79 26.30
CA LEU A 40 -8.00 -1.35 26.50
C LEU A 40 -9.27 -0.96 27.27
N GLY A 41 -9.13 -0.71 28.57
CA GLY A 41 -10.23 -0.53 29.52
C GLY A 41 -11.17 0.66 29.30
N SER A 42 -11.05 1.42 28.21
CA SER A 42 -11.95 2.52 27.87
C SER A 42 -12.18 2.66 26.37
N THR A 43 -13.42 2.98 25.98
CA THR A 43 -13.82 3.30 24.60
C THR A 43 -12.94 4.38 23.98
N LYS A 44 -12.45 5.34 24.78
CA LYS A 44 -11.56 6.41 24.33
C LYS A 44 -10.21 5.86 23.84
N ASP A 45 -9.67 4.86 24.53
CA ASP A 45 -8.38 4.25 24.21
C ASP A 45 -8.46 3.34 22.97
N ILE A 46 -9.60 2.67 22.80
CA ILE A 46 -9.90 1.89 21.59
C ILE A 46 -9.96 2.81 20.37
N VAL A 47 -10.69 3.94 20.46
CA VAL A 47 -10.77 4.92 19.36
C VAL A 47 -9.40 5.51 19.04
N LYS A 48 -8.61 5.86 20.06
CA LYS A 48 -7.26 6.42 19.89
C LYS A 48 -6.32 5.44 19.19
N ASN A 49 -6.34 4.17 19.58
CA ASN A 49 -5.54 3.13 18.93
C ASN A 49 -5.99 2.86 17.49
N ASN A 50 -7.28 2.75 17.23
CA ASN A 50 -7.81 2.60 15.87
C ASN A 50 -7.43 3.78 14.97
N LEU A 51 -7.48 5.01 15.48
CA LEU A 51 -7.04 6.20 14.75
C LEU A 51 -5.55 6.17 14.45
N SER A 52 -4.74 5.74 15.43
CA SER A 52 -3.28 5.61 15.29
C SER A 52 -2.90 4.60 14.22
N ASP A 53 -3.53 3.43 14.21
CA ASP A 53 -3.26 2.38 13.23
C ASP A 53 -3.68 2.81 11.81
N LYS A 54 -4.86 3.44 11.67
CA LYS A 54 -5.29 4.04 10.39
C LYS A 54 -4.32 5.11 9.90
N LYS A 55 -3.81 5.98 10.79
CA LYS A 55 -2.80 6.99 10.44
C LYS A 55 -1.49 6.35 9.96
N LYS A 56 -1.03 5.28 10.61
CA LYS A 56 0.17 4.54 10.19
C LYS A 56 -0.02 3.88 8.83
N GLU A 57 -1.18 3.28 8.60
CA GLU A 57 -1.52 2.65 7.32
C GLU A 57 -1.57 3.67 6.18
N LEU A 58 -2.26 4.80 6.39
CA LEU A 58 -2.30 5.92 5.43
C LEU A 58 -0.90 6.48 5.15
N SER A 59 -0.05 6.63 6.18
CA SER A 59 1.33 7.08 6.03
C SER A 59 2.20 6.09 5.23
N ARG A 60 1.95 4.78 5.35
CA ARG A 60 2.63 3.79 4.52
C ARG A 60 2.19 3.93 3.06
N GLN A 61 0.89 4.08 2.81
CA GLN A 61 0.37 4.30 1.46
C GLN A 61 0.98 5.55 0.81
N SER A 62 1.02 6.69 1.51
CA SER A 62 1.60 7.93 0.98
C SER A 62 3.12 7.86 0.73
N LYS A 63 3.85 7.08 1.53
CA LYS A 63 5.29 6.80 1.27
C LYS A 63 5.49 6.06 -0.05
N PHE A 64 4.65 5.06 -0.35
CA PHE A 64 4.73 4.35 -1.63
C PHE A 64 4.26 5.20 -2.81
N GLU A 65 3.25 6.05 -2.59
CA GLU A 65 2.74 7.00 -3.59
C GLU A 65 3.82 7.99 -4.03
N SER A 66 4.46 8.67 -3.08
CA SER A 66 5.53 9.63 -3.33
C SER A 66 6.77 8.98 -3.97
N LEU A 67 7.10 7.74 -3.59
CA LEU A 67 8.16 6.96 -4.22
C LEU A 67 7.81 6.62 -5.67
N ARG A 68 6.58 6.15 -5.91
CA ARG A 68 6.07 5.83 -7.26
C ARG A 68 6.11 7.04 -8.17
N GLU A 69 5.65 8.19 -7.69
CA GLU A 69 5.65 9.45 -8.45
C GLU A 69 7.08 9.87 -8.83
N ARG A 70 8.02 9.81 -7.87
CA ARG A 70 9.43 10.14 -8.12
C ARG A 70 10.08 9.22 -9.14
N VAL A 71 9.83 7.90 -9.03
CA VAL A 71 10.34 6.89 -9.96
C VAL A 71 9.78 7.12 -11.36
N GLU A 72 8.48 7.42 -11.48
CA GLU A 72 7.84 7.63 -12.77
C GLU A 72 8.34 8.92 -13.45
N LYS A 73 8.49 10.01 -12.67
CA LYS A 73 9.10 11.25 -13.18
C LYS A 73 10.53 11.03 -13.67
N TYR A 74 11.33 10.24 -12.96
CA TYR A 74 12.67 9.85 -13.39
C TYR A 74 12.64 9.07 -14.70
N ARG A 75 11.80 8.03 -14.81
CA ARG A 75 11.67 7.21 -16.03
C ARG A 75 11.26 8.05 -17.23
N LEU A 76 10.29 8.95 -17.06
CA LEU A 76 9.84 9.86 -18.11
C LEU A 76 10.98 10.78 -18.58
N THR A 77 11.72 11.36 -17.63
CA THR A 77 12.85 12.26 -17.92
C THR A 77 13.97 11.53 -18.67
N GLN A 78 14.35 10.34 -18.22
CA GLN A 78 15.37 9.52 -18.87
C GLN A 78 14.94 9.06 -20.26
N THR A 79 13.68 8.65 -20.41
CA THR A 79 13.13 8.27 -21.73
C THR A 79 13.22 9.44 -22.70
N LYS A 80 12.80 10.65 -22.28
CA LYS A 80 12.92 11.87 -23.09
C LYS A 80 14.37 12.19 -23.46
N LYS A 81 15.33 12.05 -22.53
CA LYS A 81 16.77 12.26 -22.78
C LYS A 81 17.29 11.30 -23.86
N LEU A 82 16.99 10.01 -23.74
CA LEU A 82 17.44 8.98 -24.68
C LEU A 82 16.79 9.15 -26.07
N VAL A 83 15.51 9.53 -26.11
CA VAL A 83 14.83 9.84 -27.38
C VAL A 83 15.48 11.04 -28.07
N LYS A 84 15.82 12.10 -27.33
CA LYS A 84 16.56 13.25 -27.88
C LYS A 84 17.94 12.88 -28.42
N GLN A 85 18.57 11.83 -27.88
CA GLN A 85 19.84 11.29 -28.38
C GLN A 85 19.67 10.37 -29.61
N GLY A 86 18.46 10.23 -30.15
CA GLY A 86 18.17 9.44 -31.35
C GLY A 86 17.75 7.99 -31.07
N MET A 87 17.52 7.61 -29.81
CA MET A 87 17.03 6.27 -29.48
C MET A 87 15.52 6.15 -29.72
N GLY A 88 15.07 5.06 -30.35
CA GLY A 88 13.65 4.79 -30.53
C GLY A 88 12.90 4.70 -29.19
N PHE A 89 11.66 5.22 -29.14
CA PHE A 89 10.88 5.39 -27.91
C PHE A 89 10.78 4.13 -27.05
N GLU A 90 10.49 2.98 -27.65
CA GLU A 90 10.35 1.73 -26.91
C GLU A 90 11.67 1.25 -26.29
N LYS A 91 12.80 1.44 -27.00
CA LYS A 91 14.13 1.14 -26.46
C LYS A 91 14.48 2.10 -25.33
N ALA A 92 14.22 3.39 -25.51
CA ALA A 92 14.44 4.42 -24.49
C ALA A 92 13.62 4.17 -23.22
N ARG A 93 12.35 3.76 -23.35
CA ARG A 93 11.47 3.41 -22.22
C ARG A 93 12.01 2.22 -21.44
N LYS A 94 12.39 1.14 -22.13
CA LYS A 94 12.96 -0.07 -21.49
C LYS A 94 14.28 0.24 -20.78
N GLU A 95 15.11 1.08 -21.38
CA GLU A 95 16.40 1.49 -20.79
C GLU A 95 16.21 2.39 -19.56
N ALA A 96 15.31 3.37 -19.63
CA ALA A 96 14.95 4.20 -18.48
C ALA A 96 14.37 3.38 -17.32
N PHE A 97 13.58 2.34 -17.62
CA PHE A 97 13.08 1.39 -16.63
C PHE A 97 14.23 0.64 -15.94
N ARG A 98 15.17 0.07 -16.70
CA ARG A 98 16.36 -0.59 -16.11
C ARG A 98 17.18 0.37 -15.25
N ARG A 99 17.44 1.59 -15.73
CA ARG A 99 18.16 2.63 -14.98
C ARG A 99 17.45 3.01 -13.68
N SER A 100 16.12 2.92 -13.62
CA SER A 100 15.35 3.21 -12.40
C SER A 100 15.53 2.16 -11.30
N LEU A 101 15.87 0.93 -11.68
CA LEU A 101 16.11 -0.19 -10.76
C LEU A 101 17.57 -0.32 -10.32
N MET A 102 18.48 0.45 -10.94
CA MET A 102 19.91 0.41 -10.61
C MET A 102 20.19 1.02 -9.24
N SER A 103 21.23 0.49 -8.58
CA SER A 103 21.81 1.13 -7.40
C SER A 103 22.45 2.47 -7.77
N ASP A 104 22.60 3.37 -6.79
CA ASP A 104 23.22 4.68 -7.04
C ASP A 104 24.71 4.57 -7.41
N LYS A 105 25.38 3.48 -7.01
CA LYS A 105 26.75 3.18 -7.46
C LYS A 105 26.79 2.88 -8.95
N ASP A 106 25.82 2.12 -9.46
CA ASP A 106 25.77 1.72 -10.87
C ASP A 106 25.33 2.90 -11.75
N LYS A 107 24.39 3.73 -11.28
CA LYS A 107 24.01 4.97 -11.97
C LYS A 107 25.20 5.89 -12.18
N ARG A 108 25.98 6.16 -11.12
CA ARG A 108 27.20 6.99 -11.21
C ARG A 108 28.20 6.43 -12.21
N ARG A 109 28.45 5.12 -12.18
CA ARG A 109 29.35 4.47 -13.15
C ARG A 109 28.87 4.65 -14.60
N LEU A 110 27.56 4.60 -14.82
CA LEU A 110 26.95 4.77 -16.12
C LEU A 110 27.08 6.22 -16.61
N GLU A 111 26.85 7.21 -15.73
CA GLU A 111 27.06 8.63 -16.00
C GLU A 111 28.51 8.95 -16.35
N TYR A 112 29.49 8.43 -15.59
CA TYR A 112 30.91 8.59 -15.91
C TYR A 112 31.25 8.02 -17.29
N LYS A 113 30.69 6.86 -17.65
CA LYS A 113 30.87 6.27 -18.98
C LYS A 113 30.23 7.11 -20.09
N GLU A 114 29.06 7.70 -19.85
CA GLU A 114 28.42 8.63 -20.81
C GLU A 114 29.27 9.88 -21.01
N LEU A 115 29.72 10.52 -19.93
CA LEU A 115 30.59 11.72 -19.98
C LEU A 115 31.91 11.44 -20.70
N ALA A 116 32.54 10.29 -20.44
CA ALA A 116 33.78 9.89 -21.10
C ALA A 116 33.59 9.60 -22.60
N LYS A 117 32.40 9.15 -23.03
CA LYS A 117 32.08 8.99 -24.45
C LYS A 117 31.83 10.33 -25.12
N GLU A 118 31.10 11.23 -24.46
CA GLU A 118 30.83 12.58 -24.95
C GLU A 118 32.12 13.39 -25.10
N SER A 119 33.05 13.30 -24.15
CA SER A 119 34.35 13.99 -24.23
C SER A 119 35.20 13.46 -25.40
N LYS A 120 35.27 12.13 -25.59
CA LYS A 120 35.97 11.51 -26.73
C LYS A 120 35.34 11.90 -28.07
N ALA A 121 34.01 11.97 -28.15
CA ALA A 121 33.31 12.38 -29.36
C ALA A 121 33.62 13.85 -29.69
N LYS A 122 33.57 14.76 -28.69
CA LYS A 122 33.92 16.17 -28.88
C LYS A 122 35.37 16.38 -29.31
N SER A 123 36.31 15.66 -28.69
CA SER A 123 37.73 15.74 -29.05
C SER A 123 38.01 15.29 -30.48
N LYS A 124 37.24 14.33 -31.02
CA LYS A 124 37.35 13.87 -32.42
C LYS A 124 36.74 14.82 -33.44
N MET A 125 35.84 15.72 -33.04
CA MET A 125 35.27 16.72 -33.97
C MET A 125 36.08 18.02 -34.01
N LEU A 126 36.95 18.24 -33.02
CA LEU A 126 37.82 19.42 -32.92
C LEU A 126 39.24 19.17 -33.46
N ALA A 127 39.56 17.93 -33.82
CA ALA A 127 40.80 17.52 -34.48
C ALA A 127 40.51 17.25 -35.96
#